data_AF-A0A2N3NEC7-F1
#
_entry.id   AF-A0A2N3NEC7-F1
#
_cell.length_a   1.000
_cell.length_b   1.000
_cell.length_c   1.000
_cell.angle_alpha   90.00
_cell.angle_beta   90.00
_cell.angle_gamma   90.00
#
_symmetry.space_group_name_H-M   'P 1'
#
loop_
_entity.id
_entity.type
_entity.pdbx_description
1 polymer ?
#
loop_
_entity_poly.entity_id
_entity_poly.type
_entity_poly.pdbx_seq_one_letter_code
_entity_poly.pdbx_strand_id
1 'polypeptide(L)'
;MTTAQVKVVFTTKHSDIQLPEEKRQLVVPSDIKRYGLSQILNHEDMLNTSSPIPFDFLINGTFLKGTVAEHLERHGISLEGTVTLDYVPSLLPPFYENSFLHEDWVSDVDVLSATSPAAEIDTAAERLLSASYDKLLRVWDRSGQMLAVSPDASHGGHRRRVNTAKFLSPTKIVSAGIEGTVLVWEYAEAAGRGSLKPVLELCAHADQIQDITVHHASAKFLTASSDGRVGLWTPSRKAAPAYEPEEPSSRAASSKRVKSSVKLQQRGPLAMAAVSDKPVTAAIFHPSDASVAYASAMDGSVRTIDLTTQKIVSSLTTMHPLRSLTALTNSPLLAAGTTARHITLIDPRQSAATTSVMTLRGHLGWVESVSPGPDNEYSLVSGSWDSTCRIWDLRSVRAGTKEEGGGRVCDEVVYTIPRETMKDAKVRPDGNGGKVLRVKWDASWGIVSGGEDRQVQINKVG
;
A
#
# COMPACT_ATOMS: atom_id res chain seq x y z
N MET A 1 -2.10 -51.08 6.26
CA MET A 1 -0.86 -50.45 5.75
C MET A 1 -0.40 -49.46 6.79
N THR A 2 0.77 -49.65 7.38
CA THR A 2 1.34 -48.71 8.35
C THR A 2 1.64 -47.40 7.63
N THR A 3 0.92 -46.34 7.97
CA THR A 3 1.21 -44.98 7.48
C THR A 3 2.60 -44.58 7.94
N ALA A 4 3.44 -44.10 7.01
CA ALA A 4 4.75 -43.59 7.37
C ALA A 4 4.58 -42.41 8.34
N GLN A 5 5.49 -42.27 9.30
CA GLN A 5 5.42 -41.28 10.36
C GLN A 5 6.59 -40.32 10.27
N VAL A 6 6.35 -39.06 10.61
CA VAL A 6 7.36 -38.00 10.62
C VAL A 6 7.41 -37.37 12.01
N LYS A 7 8.62 -37.16 12.52
CA LYS A 7 8.85 -36.43 13.77
C LYS A 7 8.79 -34.93 13.47
N VAL A 8 7.87 -34.23 14.12
CA VAL A 8 7.68 -32.80 13.95
C VAL A 8 7.93 -32.05 15.26
N VAL A 9 8.45 -30.82 15.13
CA VAL A 9 8.61 -29.88 16.24
C VAL A 9 7.83 -28.62 15.92
N PHE A 10 6.81 -28.34 16.71
CA PHE A 10 6.00 -27.14 16.59
C PHE A 10 6.70 -25.94 17.23
N THR A 11 6.89 -24.89 16.44
CA THR A 11 7.48 -23.62 16.86
C THR A 11 6.59 -22.46 16.41
N THR A 12 6.61 -21.36 17.14
CA THR A 12 5.89 -20.15 16.75
C THR A 12 6.60 -18.91 17.28
N LYS A 13 6.39 -17.78 16.62
CA LYS A 13 6.84 -16.46 17.07
C LYS A 13 5.77 -15.73 17.90
N HIS A 14 4.54 -16.21 17.87
CA HIS A 14 3.41 -15.62 18.56
C HIS A 14 3.38 -16.11 20.02
N SER A 15 3.62 -15.20 20.97
CA SER A 15 3.72 -15.53 22.40
C SER A 15 2.40 -15.99 23.02
N ASP A 16 1.28 -15.55 22.45
CA ASP A 16 -0.09 -15.85 22.86
C ASP A 16 -0.52 -17.29 22.55
N ILE A 17 0.07 -17.91 21.53
CA ILE A 17 -0.24 -19.28 21.10
C ILE A 17 0.95 -20.22 21.27
N GLN A 18 1.86 -19.93 22.21
CA GLN A 18 3.08 -20.73 22.38
C GLN A 18 2.80 -22.02 23.17
N LEU A 19 3.12 -23.18 22.57
CA LEU A 19 3.05 -24.48 23.24
C LEU A 19 4.10 -24.64 24.37
N PRO A 20 3.74 -25.34 25.47
CA PRO A 20 4.70 -25.82 26.48
C PRO A 20 5.77 -26.71 25.83
N GLU A 21 7.01 -26.66 26.33
CA GLU A 21 8.16 -27.35 25.72
C GLU A 21 7.93 -28.86 25.54
N GLU A 22 7.28 -29.48 26.52
CA GLU A 22 6.95 -30.91 26.53
C GLU A 22 6.01 -31.33 25.39
N LYS A 23 5.19 -30.40 24.88
CA LYS A 23 4.17 -30.65 23.84
C LYS A 23 4.62 -30.23 22.45
N ARG A 24 5.82 -29.65 22.30
CA ARG A 24 6.31 -29.18 21.00
C ARG A 24 6.69 -30.31 20.07
N GLN A 25 7.15 -31.44 20.59
CA GLN A 25 7.59 -32.58 19.79
C GLN A 25 6.47 -33.61 19.67
N LEU A 26 6.09 -33.94 18.43
CA LEU A 26 5.04 -34.93 18.16
C LEU A 26 5.43 -35.81 16.97
N VAL A 27 4.90 -37.03 16.94
CA VAL A 27 4.98 -37.91 15.77
C VAL A 27 3.64 -37.85 15.05
N VAL A 28 3.66 -37.42 13.79
CA VAL A 28 2.45 -37.27 12.97
C VAL A 28 2.51 -38.17 11.73
N PRO A 29 1.38 -38.60 11.18
CA PRO A 29 1.33 -39.29 9.89
C PRO A 29 1.94 -38.43 8.78
N SER A 30 2.72 -39.02 7.87
CA SER A 30 3.41 -38.30 6.79
C SER A 30 2.45 -37.74 5.74
N ASP A 31 1.27 -38.34 5.61
CA ASP A 31 0.18 -37.94 4.71
C ASP A 31 -0.70 -36.82 5.31
N ILE A 32 -0.40 -36.36 6.53
CA ILE A 32 -1.15 -35.28 7.16
C ILE A 32 -1.01 -33.99 6.33
N LYS A 33 -2.14 -33.28 6.22
CA LYS A 33 -2.24 -31.99 5.54
C LYS A 33 -2.37 -30.87 6.56
N ARG A 34 -2.24 -29.63 6.10
CA ARG A 34 -2.49 -28.39 6.86
C ARG A 34 -3.70 -28.48 7.81
N TYR A 35 -4.85 -28.91 7.30
CA TYR A 35 -6.08 -29.01 8.11
C TYR A 35 -5.92 -29.96 9.30
N GLY A 36 -5.33 -31.14 9.10
CA GLY A 36 -5.12 -32.12 10.18
C GLY A 36 -4.12 -31.60 11.22
N LEU A 37 -3.04 -30.95 10.80
CA LEU A 37 -2.11 -30.31 11.73
C LEU A 37 -2.77 -29.16 12.51
N SER A 38 -3.63 -28.38 11.87
CA SER A 38 -4.39 -27.32 12.53
C SER A 38 -5.39 -27.90 13.54
N GLN A 39 -6.01 -29.05 13.26
CA GLN A 39 -6.87 -29.75 14.24
C GLN A 39 -6.09 -30.24 15.45
N ILE A 40 -4.86 -30.74 15.25
CA ILE A 40 -3.99 -31.16 16.36
C ILE A 40 -3.71 -29.96 17.28
N LEU A 41 -3.32 -28.80 16.73
CA LEU A 41 -3.04 -27.61 17.55
C LEU A 41 -4.26 -27.10 18.32
N ASN A 42 -5.46 -27.19 17.72
CA ASN A 42 -6.71 -26.80 18.36
C ASN A 42 -7.28 -27.83 19.34
N HIS A 43 -6.61 -28.97 19.54
CA HIS A 43 -7.04 -29.96 20.52
C HIS A 43 -6.91 -29.43 21.95
N GLU A 44 -7.78 -29.88 22.85
CA GLU A 44 -7.80 -29.49 24.27
C GLU A 44 -6.46 -29.81 24.96
N ASP A 45 -5.79 -30.87 24.53
CA ASP A 45 -4.47 -31.25 25.04
C ASP A 45 -3.31 -30.39 24.53
N MET A 46 -3.53 -29.53 23.53
CA MET A 46 -2.48 -28.71 22.91
C MET A 46 -2.60 -27.24 23.31
N LEU A 47 -3.24 -26.39 22.50
CA LEU A 47 -3.38 -24.97 22.79
C LEU A 47 -4.61 -24.65 23.67
N ASN A 48 -5.64 -25.50 23.66
CA ASN A 48 -6.89 -25.29 24.40
C ASN A 48 -7.47 -23.87 24.26
N THR A 49 -7.57 -23.37 23.03
CA THR A 49 -8.12 -22.03 22.77
C THR A 49 -9.64 -22.01 22.95
N SER A 50 -10.20 -20.87 23.36
CA SER A 50 -11.65 -20.71 23.55
C SER A 50 -12.47 -20.93 22.28
N SER A 51 -11.84 -20.75 21.12
CA SER A 51 -12.38 -21.02 19.79
C SER A 51 -11.30 -21.61 18.90
N PRO A 52 -11.65 -22.47 17.92
CA PRO A 52 -10.69 -23.01 16.96
C PRO A 52 -10.07 -21.89 16.10
N ILE A 53 -8.74 -21.85 16.03
CA ILE A 53 -7.99 -20.91 15.20
C ILE A 53 -7.41 -21.67 14.00
N PRO A 54 -7.69 -21.25 12.74
CA PRO A 54 -7.05 -21.87 11.59
C PRO A 54 -5.56 -21.54 11.55
N PHE A 55 -4.71 -22.56 11.38
CA PHE A 55 -3.26 -22.40 11.33
C PHE A 55 -2.67 -22.77 9.97
N ASP A 56 -1.69 -21.99 9.54
CA ASP A 56 -0.75 -22.34 8.48
C ASP A 56 0.59 -22.74 9.08
N PHE A 57 1.35 -23.54 8.31
CA PHE A 57 2.60 -24.13 8.76
C PHE A 57 3.68 -23.78 7.74
N LEU A 58 4.79 -23.22 8.20
CA LEU A 58 5.98 -23.01 7.40
C LEU A 58 7.01 -24.09 7.71
N ILE A 59 7.67 -24.59 6.67
CA ILE A 59 8.77 -25.55 6.74
C ILE A 59 9.94 -24.91 6.01
N ASN A 60 11.05 -24.63 6.70
CA ASN A 60 12.22 -23.93 6.13
C ASN A 60 11.87 -22.61 5.38
N GLY A 61 10.82 -21.92 5.84
CA GLY A 61 10.38 -20.66 5.26
C GLY A 61 9.37 -20.78 4.11
N THR A 62 8.93 -21.96 3.71
CA THR A 62 7.86 -22.11 2.70
C THR A 62 6.59 -22.69 3.31
N PHE A 63 5.42 -22.25 2.84
CA PHE A 63 4.15 -22.75 3.36
C PHE A 63 3.91 -24.21 2.97
N LEU A 64 3.39 -25.00 3.91
CA LEU A 64 2.98 -26.38 3.68
C LEU A 64 1.79 -26.44 2.70
N LYS A 65 2.03 -27.03 1.53
CA LYS A 65 1.01 -27.31 0.51
C LYS A 65 0.98 -28.79 0.18
N GLY A 66 -0.21 -29.39 0.27
CA GLY A 66 -0.40 -30.83 0.11
C GLY A 66 -0.12 -31.57 1.42
N THR A 67 0.47 -32.75 1.32
CA THR A 67 0.88 -33.53 2.49
C THR A 67 2.28 -33.13 2.95
N VAL A 68 2.62 -33.41 4.21
CA VAL A 68 3.99 -33.20 4.72
C VAL A 68 5.00 -33.99 3.89
N ALA A 69 4.68 -35.24 3.52
CA ALA A 69 5.54 -36.06 2.68
C ALA A 69 5.86 -35.42 1.32
N GLU A 70 4.83 -34.97 0.59
CA GLU A 70 5.03 -34.32 -0.72
C GLU A 70 5.85 -33.02 -0.59
N HIS A 71 5.65 -32.25 0.49
CA HIS A 71 6.38 -31.02 0.69
C HIS A 71 7.87 -31.29 0.95
N LEU A 72 8.18 -32.29 1.78
CA LEU A 72 9.55 -32.69 2.07
C LEU A 72 10.25 -33.24 0.82
N GLU A 73 9.56 -34.07 0.03
CA GLU A 73 10.08 -34.58 -1.24
C GLU A 73 10.39 -33.45 -2.23
N ARG A 74 9.48 -32.49 -2.39
CA ARG A 74 9.68 -31.31 -3.26
C ARG A 74 10.89 -30.47 -2.88
N HIS A 75 11.23 -30.41 -1.59
CA HIS A 75 12.37 -29.64 -1.09
C HIS A 75 13.62 -30.51 -0.86
N GLY A 76 13.60 -31.80 -1.24
CA GLY A 76 14.73 -32.71 -1.07
C GLY A 76 15.09 -33.00 0.39
N ILE A 77 14.12 -32.92 1.31
CA ILE A 77 14.30 -33.16 2.74
C ILE A 77 13.95 -34.63 3.04
N SER A 78 14.82 -35.31 3.81
CA SER A 78 14.58 -36.70 4.22
C SER A 78 13.42 -36.82 5.22
N LEU A 79 12.58 -37.84 5.05
CA LEU A 79 11.48 -38.19 5.95
C LEU A 79 11.95 -38.72 7.31
N GLU A 80 13.20 -39.21 7.40
CA GLU A 80 13.77 -39.75 8.65
C GLU A 80 14.20 -38.65 9.64
N GLY A 81 14.31 -37.42 9.14
CA GLY A 81 14.70 -36.25 9.94
C GLY A 81 13.58 -35.72 10.83
N THR A 82 13.96 -34.89 11.79
CA THR A 82 13.01 -34.08 12.56
C THR A 82 12.70 -32.80 11.80
N VAL A 83 11.42 -32.54 11.54
CA VAL A 83 10.96 -31.40 10.76
C VAL A 83 10.43 -30.32 11.69
N THR A 84 10.94 -29.09 11.57
CA THR A 84 10.42 -27.96 12.33
C THR A 84 9.24 -27.35 11.58
N LEU A 85 8.10 -27.24 12.26
CA LEU A 85 6.86 -26.65 11.75
C LEU A 85 6.62 -25.33 12.48
N ASP A 86 6.89 -24.22 11.79
CA ASP A 86 6.55 -22.89 12.27
C ASP A 86 5.05 -22.64 12.03
N TYR A 87 4.22 -22.70 13.07
CA TYR A 87 2.78 -22.46 12.94
C TYR A 87 2.41 -21.01 13.20
N VAL A 88 1.50 -20.51 12.37
CA VAL A 88 1.05 -19.12 12.36
C VAL A 88 -0.47 -19.07 12.12
N PRO A 89 -1.21 -18.13 12.71
CA PRO A 89 -2.62 -17.95 12.38
C PRO A 89 -2.77 -17.71 10.87
N SER A 90 -3.70 -18.43 10.25
CA SER A 90 -4.00 -18.27 8.84
C SER A 90 -4.65 -16.93 8.58
N LEU A 91 -4.22 -16.28 7.51
CA LEU A 91 -4.97 -15.18 6.96
C LEU A 91 -6.28 -15.73 6.36
N LEU A 92 -7.41 -15.18 6.77
CA LEU A 92 -8.70 -15.60 6.22
C LEU A 92 -8.88 -15.06 4.80
N PRO A 93 -9.55 -15.82 3.91
CA PRO A 93 -9.68 -15.43 2.52
C PRO A 93 -10.46 -14.13 2.40
N PRO A 94 -9.93 -13.12 1.68
CA PRO A 94 -10.66 -11.89 1.48
C PRO A 94 -11.89 -12.14 0.60
N PHE A 95 -13.05 -11.62 1.00
CA PHE A 95 -14.28 -11.71 0.21
C PHE A 95 -14.73 -10.32 -0.24
N TYR A 96 -15.40 -10.26 -1.39
CA TYR A 96 -15.99 -9.03 -1.91
C TYR A 96 -17.14 -8.59 -1.02
N GLU A 97 -17.11 -7.33 -0.55
CA GLU A 97 -18.17 -6.74 0.26
C GLU A 97 -19.04 -5.78 -0.56
N ASN A 98 -18.44 -4.77 -1.20
CA ASN A 98 -19.18 -3.71 -1.89
C ASN A 98 -18.35 -2.99 -2.97
N SER A 99 -19.02 -2.25 -3.85
CA SER A 99 -18.43 -1.42 -4.91
C SER A 99 -19.06 -0.03 -4.98
N PHE A 100 -18.26 1.02 -4.90
CA PHE A 100 -18.73 2.41 -5.05
C PHE A 100 -18.47 2.94 -6.46
N LEU A 101 -19.54 3.25 -7.18
CA LEU A 101 -19.49 3.60 -8.60
C LEU A 101 -19.07 5.07 -8.82
N HIS A 102 -18.30 5.29 -9.87
CA HIS A 102 -17.83 6.60 -10.31
C HIS A 102 -18.13 6.80 -11.81
N GLU A 103 -18.17 8.06 -12.22
CA GLU A 103 -18.37 8.44 -13.62
C GLU A 103 -17.11 8.23 -14.48
N ASP A 104 -15.94 8.27 -13.85
CA ASP A 104 -14.62 8.13 -14.49
C ASP A 104 -13.67 7.32 -13.59
N TRP A 105 -12.43 7.12 -14.04
CA TRP A 105 -11.43 6.30 -13.36
C TRP A 105 -11.11 6.84 -11.96
N VAL A 106 -10.99 5.92 -11.00
CA VAL A 106 -10.60 6.27 -9.64
C VAL A 106 -9.07 6.26 -9.55
N SER A 107 -8.48 7.43 -9.35
CA SER A 107 -7.02 7.61 -9.29
C SER A 107 -6.42 7.19 -7.96
N ASP A 108 -7.12 7.47 -6.86
CA ASP A 108 -6.61 7.27 -5.51
C ASP A 108 -7.75 6.97 -4.54
N VAL A 109 -7.42 6.21 -3.50
CA VAL A 109 -8.31 5.87 -2.40
C VAL A 109 -7.58 6.09 -1.08
N ASP A 110 -8.30 6.58 -0.08
CA ASP A 110 -7.81 6.70 1.29
C ASP A 110 -8.95 6.47 2.28
N VAL A 111 -8.58 6.12 3.50
CA VAL A 111 -9.53 5.67 4.52
C VAL A 111 -9.32 6.45 5.81
N LEU A 112 -10.43 6.87 6.41
CA LEU A 112 -10.53 7.37 7.77
C LEU A 112 -11.28 6.32 8.59
N SER A 113 -10.59 5.70 9.53
CA SER A 113 -11.10 4.70 10.47
C SER A 113 -10.48 4.93 11.85
N ALA A 114 -11.02 4.33 12.91
CA ALA A 114 -10.45 4.43 14.25
C ALA A 114 -8.98 3.95 14.34
N THR A 115 -8.57 3.06 13.43
CA THR A 115 -7.19 2.56 13.32
C THR A 115 -6.34 3.34 12.31
N SER A 116 -6.96 4.18 11.48
CA SER A 116 -6.24 4.97 10.49
C SER A 116 -5.37 6.02 11.19
N PRO A 117 -4.17 6.32 10.66
CA PRO A 117 -3.31 7.38 11.23
C PRO A 117 -3.95 8.78 11.23
N ALA A 118 -4.99 8.99 10.42
CA ALA A 118 -5.72 10.25 10.32
C ALA A 118 -6.83 10.41 11.36
N ALA A 119 -7.20 9.36 12.11
CA ALA A 119 -8.22 9.47 13.13
C ALA A 119 -7.75 10.31 14.32
N GLU A 120 -8.67 11.12 14.83
CA GLU A 120 -8.58 11.60 16.20
C GLU A 120 -9.23 10.55 17.09
N ILE A 121 -8.75 10.41 18.33
CA ILE A 121 -9.02 9.33 19.31
C ILE A 121 -10.53 9.05 19.54
N ASP A 122 -11.42 9.90 19.04
CA ASP A 122 -12.87 9.88 19.31
C ASP A 122 -13.78 9.99 18.05
N THR A 123 -13.27 9.73 16.83
CA THR A 123 -14.14 9.77 15.64
C THR A 123 -14.79 8.41 15.35
N ALA A 124 -16.04 8.24 15.79
CA ALA A 124 -16.88 7.06 15.56
C ALA A 124 -17.33 6.84 14.10
N ALA A 125 -16.93 7.70 13.16
CA ALA A 125 -17.50 7.77 11.82
C ALA A 125 -16.46 7.44 10.74
N GLU A 126 -16.45 6.18 10.31
CA GLU A 126 -15.57 5.69 9.26
C GLU A 126 -15.90 6.33 7.91
N ARG A 127 -14.90 6.85 7.20
CA ARG A 127 -15.07 7.50 5.89
C ARG A 127 -14.08 6.96 4.88
N LEU A 128 -14.52 6.89 3.63
CA LEU A 128 -13.67 6.58 2.49
C LEU A 128 -13.57 7.81 1.60
N LEU A 129 -12.35 8.16 1.21
CA LEU A 129 -12.05 9.22 0.25
C LEU A 129 -11.65 8.59 -1.07
N SER A 130 -12.26 9.07 -2.15
CA SER A 130 -11.84 8.74 -3.51
C SER A 130 -11.50 10.00 -4.31
N ALA A 131 -10.45 9.90 -5.11
CA ALA A 131 -10.10 10.89 -6.13
C ALA A 131 -10.37 10.29 -7.51
N SER A 132 -10.85 11.12 -8.44
CA SER A 132 -11.27 10.67 -9.76
C SER A 132 -10.65 11.50 -10.89
N TYR A 133 -10.56 10.87 -12.06
CA TYR A 133 -10.12 11.49 -13.31
C TYR A 133 -11.09 12.57 -13.80
N ASP A 134 -12.33 12.55 -13.31
CA ASP A 134 -13.36 13.57 -13.54
C ASP A 134 -13.09 14.92 -12.84
N LYS A 135 -11.95 15.05 -12.15
CA LYS A 135 -11.47 16.25 -11.42
C LYS A 135 -12.07 16.43 -10.02
N LEU A 136 -12.88 15.49 -9.54
CA LEU A 136 -13.59 15.61 -8.27
C LEU A 136 -13.07 14.65 -7.21
N LEU A 137 -13.19 15.08 -5.95
CA LEU A 137 -13.06 14.24 -4.76
C LEU A 137 -14.43 13.85 -4.25
N ARG A 138 -14.56 12.65 -3.71
CA ARG A 138 -15.80 12.17 -3.09
C ARG A 138 -15.49 11.55 -1.73
N VAL A 139 -16.35 11.82 -0.75
CA VAL A 139 -16.31 11.20 0.57
C VAL A 139 -17.53 10.31 0.72
N TRP A 140 -17.30 9.07 1.12
CA TRP A 140 -18.30 8.01 1.22
C TRP A 140 -18.40 7.52 2.66
N ASP A 141 -19.60 7.07 3.05
CA ASP A 141 -19.79 6.29 4.26
C ASP A 141 -19.68 4.79 4.00
N ARG A 142 -19.83 3.98 5.06
CA ARG A 142 -19.73 2.52 4.99
C ARG A 142 -20.85 1.86 4.19
N SER A 143 -22.02 2.51 4.08
CA SER A 143 -23.14 2.01 3.29
C SER A 143 -22.93 2.19 1.78
N GLY A 144 -21.95 3.01 1.38
CA GLY A 144 -21.75 3.43 0.01
C GLY A 144 -22.53 4.68 -0.38
N GLN A 145 -23.09 5.39 0.61
CA GLN A 145 -23.68 6.69 0.39
C GLN A 145 -22.56 7.74 0.23
N MET A 146 -22.66 8.51 -0.84
CA MET A 146 -21.79 9.66 -1.07
C MET A 146 -22.24 10.84 -0.18
N LEU A 147 -21.39 11.19 0.79
CA LEU A 147 -21.64 12.25 1.77
C LEU A 147 -21.25 13.63 1.25
N ALA A 148 -20.14 13.72 0.52
CA ALA A 148 -19.62 14.98 0.00
C ALA A 148 -18.97 14.81 -1.37
N VAL A 149 -19.02 15.88 -2.17
CA VAL A 149 -18.32 16.00 -3.46
C VAL A 149 -17.60 17.35 -3.46
N SER A 150 -16.35 17.38 -3.93
CA SER A 150 -15.63 18.65 -4.06
C SER A 150 -16.30 19.55 -5.10
N PRO A 151 -16.24 20.89 -4.94
CA PRO A 151 -16.63 21.81 -5.99
C PRO A 151 -15.83 21.59 -7.29
N ASP A 152 -16.41 22.02 -8.40
CA ASP A 152 -15.72 22.08 -9.68
C ASP A 152 -14.69 23.23 -9.73
N ALA A 153 -13.95 23.30 -10.83
CA ALA A 153 -12.96 24.33 -11.11
C ALA A 153 -13.48 25.78 -11.03
N SER A 154 -14.77 26.00 -11.31
CA SER A 154 -15.39 27.33 -11.27
C SER A 154 -15.69 27.80 -9.84
N HIS A 155 -15.67 26.89 -8.88
CA HIS A 155 -15.87 27.15 -7.45
C HIS A 155 -14.65 26.82 -6.60
N GLY A 156 -13.45 26.91 -7.19
CA GLY A 156 -12.18 26.72 -6.48
C GLY A 156 -11.70 25.27 -6.36
N GLY A 157 -12.31 24.33 -7.09
CA GLY A 157 -11.85 22.96 -7.18
C GLY A 157 -10.74 22.73 -8.22
N HIS A 158 -10.36 21.46 -8.40
CA HIS A 158 -9.32 21.09 -9.36
C HIS A 158 -9.74 21.39 -10.80
N ARG A 159 -8.79 21.92 -11.59
CA ARG A 159 -9.03 22.29 -13.01
C ARG A 159 -8.84 21.13 -13.95
N ARG A 160 -8.07 20.12 -13.54
CA ARG A 160 -7.69 18.94 -14.31
C ARG A 160 -7.71 17.71 -13.40
N ARG A 161 -7.45 16.54 -13.98
CA ARG A 161 -7.45 15.25 -13.30
C ARG A 161 -6.72 15.32 -11.94
N VAL A 162 -7.35 14.75 -10.91
CA VAL A 162 -6.73 14.50 -9.62
C VAL A 162 -5.99 13.17 -9.67
N ASN A 163 -4.71 13.16 -9.28
CA ASN A 163 -3.90 11.94 -9.24
C ASN A 163 -3.91 11.32 -7.84
N THR A 164 -3.99 12.14 -6.78
CA THR A 164 -3.88 11.68 -5.39
C THR A 164 -4.68 12.55 -4.42
N ALA A 165 -5.25 11.93 -3.39
CA ALA A 165 -5.88 12.61 -2.27
C ALA A 165 -5.72 11.81 -0.97
N LYS A 166 -5.51 12.49 0.15
CA LYS A 166 -5.27 11.90 1.47
C LYS A 166 -5.98 12.67 2.58
N PHE A 167 -6.49 11.96 3.57
CA PHE A 167 -6.91 12.58 4.82
C PHE A 167 -5.68 13.07 5.58
N LEU A 168 -5.71 14.32 6.01
CA LEU A 168 -4.71 14.86 6.93
C LEU A 168 -5.16 14.64 8.38
N SER A 169 -6.44 14.86 8.62
CA SER A 169 -7.17 14.74 9.89
C SER A 169 -8.65 14.50 9.55
N PRO A 170 -9.53 14.21 10.52
CA PRO A 170 -10.94 13.99 10.24
C PRO A 170 -11.65 15.19 9.59
N THR A 171 -11.07 16.39 9.70
CA THR A 171 -11.67 17.64 9.18
C THR A 171 -10.89 18.25 8.02
N LYS A 172 -9.77 17.64 7.60
CA LYS A 172 -8.91 18.19 6.53
C LYS A 172 -8.44 17.14 5.57
N ILE A 173 -8.50 17.47 4.29
CA ILE A 173 -8.05 16.64 3.19
C ILE A 173 -7.05 17.44 2.36
N VAL A 174 -6.08 16.74 1.77
CA VAL A 174 -5.17 17.29 0.78
C VAL A 174 -5.28 16.50 -0.51
N SER A 175 -5.21 17.18 -1.65
CA SER A 175 -5.24 16.52 -2.95
C SER A 175 -4.39 17.23 -3.98
N ALA A 176 -3.89 16.47 -4.94
CA ALA A 176 -3.09 17.00 -6.04
C ALA A 176 -3.31 16.20 -7.31
N GLY A 177 -2.89 16.78 -8.43
CA GLY A 177 -3.09 16.16 -9.72
C GLY A 177 -2.17 16.69 -10.79
N ILE A 178 -2.68 16.65 -12.02
CA ILE A 178 -1.90 16.96 -13.22
C ILE A 178 -1.49 18.44 -13.35
N GLU A 179 -2.10 19.31 -12.56
CA GLU A 179 -1.83 20.75 -12.59
C GLU A 179 -0.63 21.19 -11.75
N GLY A 180 0.00 20.29 -10.98
CA GLY A 180 1.17 20.62 -10.16
C GLY A 180 0.85 21.46 -8.91
N THR A 181 -0.43 21.70 -8.61
CA THR A 181 -0.86 22.38 -7.39
C THR A 181 -1.48 21.39 -6.40
N VAL A 182 -1.27 21.64 -5.11
CA VAL A 182 -1.96 20.93 -4.03
C VAL A 182 -3.11 21.81 -3.53
N LEU A 183 -4.30 21.24 -3.40
CA LEU A 183 -5.44 21.89 -2.75
C LEU A 183 -5.61 21.32 -1.35
N VAL A 184 -5.80 22.22 -0.38
CA VAL A 184 -6.17 21.87 1.00
C VAL A 184 -7.65 22.14 1.17
N TRP A 185 -8.36 21.16 1.72
CA TRP A 185 -9.81 21.18 1.91
C TRP A 185 -10.15 21.10 3.38
N GLU A 186 -11.15 21.88 3.78
CA GLU A 186 -11.89 21.66 5.01
C GLU A 186 -13.08 20.73 4.71
N TYR A 187 -13.14 19.64 5.46
CA TYR A 187 -14.24 18.70 5.48
C TYR A 187 -15.04 18.90 6.75
N ALA A 188 -16.35 19.13 6.59
CA ALA A 188 -17.28 19.24 7.70
C ALA A 188 -18.51 18.40 7.40
N GLU A 189 -19.02 17.71 8.41
CA GLU A 189 -20.22 16.89 8.31
C GLU A 189 -21.28 17.40 9.27
N ALA A 190 -22.51 17.55 8.78
CA ALA A 190 -23.67 17.91 9.58
C ALA A 190 -24.90 17.13 9.09
N ALA A 191 -25.61 16.49 10.04
CA ALA A 191 -26.85 15.75 9.77
C ALA A 191 -26.75 14.72 8.62
N GLY A 192 -25.64 13.96 8.55
CA GLY A 192 -25.43 12.93 7.53
C GLY A 192 -25.13 13.46 6.13
N ARG A 193 -24.78 14.76 5.99
CA ARG A 193 -24.26 15.35 4.75
C ARG A 193 -22.91 16.00 5.03
N GLY A 194 -21.96 15.75 4.14
CA GLY A 194 -20.64 16.37 4.19
C GLY A 194 -20.53 17.56 3.25
N SER A 195 -19.58 18.45 3.54
CA SER A 195 -19.19 19.54 2.65
C SER A 195 -17.68 19.60 2.54
N LEU A 196 -17.18 19.83 1.32
CA LEU A 196 -15.76 20.05 1.04
C LEU A 196 -15.57 21.48 0.57
N LYS A 197 -14.79 22.25 1.33
CA LYS A 197 -14.49 23.65 1.00
C LYS A 197 -13.00 23.82 0.74
N PRO A 198 -12.59 24.35 -0.41
CA PRO A 198 -11.18 24.62 -0.67
C PRO A 198 -10.72 25.81 0.17
N VAL A 199 -9.58 25.66 0.84
CA VAL A 199 -9.05 26.61 1.82
C VAL A 199 -7.79 27.27 1.28
N LEU A 200 -6.87 26.46 0.76
CA LEU A 200 -5.52 26.90 0.37
C LEU A 200 -5.10 26.24 -0.94
N GLU A 201 -4.44 27.01 -1.81
CA GLU A 201 -3.77 26.52 -3.01
C GLU A 201 -2.26 26.59 -2.77
N LEU A 202 -1.58 25.46 -2.85
CA LEU A 202 -0.15 25.34 -2.66
C LEU A 202 0.53 25.11 -4.01
N CYS A 203 1.47 25.99 -4.34
CA CYS A 203 2.06 26.08 -5.67
C CYS A 203 3.58 26.00 -5.58
N ALA A 204 4.19 25.12 -6.37
CA ALA A 204 5.64 25.10 -6.62
C ALA A 204 6.05 24.15 -7.75
N HIS A 205 5.33 23.05 -7.94
CA HIS A 205 5.72 22.04 -8.92
C HIS A 205 5.45 22.52 -10.35
N ALA A 206 6.40 22.20 -11.24
CA ALA A 206 6.34 22.59 -12.65
C ALA A 206 5.59 21.56 -13.51
N ASP A 207 5.34 20.37 -12.96
CA ASP A 207 4.66 19.26 -13.62
C ASP A 207 3.70 18.57 -12.62
N GLN A 208 3.03 17.53 -13.08
CA GLN A 208 2.04 16.80 -12.30
C GLN A 208 2.61 16.17 -11.02
N ILE A 209 1.81 16.22 -9.97
CA ILE A 209 2.09 15.53 -8.71
C ILE A 209 1.55 14.10 -8.85
N GLN A 210 2.41 13.12 -8.60
CA GLN A 210 2.10 11.69 -8.69
C GLN A 210 1.51 11.16 -7.39
N ASP A 211 2.07 11.57 -6.24
CA ASP A 211 1.69 11.02 -4.95
C ASP A 211 1.81 12.05 -3.82
N ILE A 212 0.98 11.87 -2.77
CA ILE A 212 1.03 12.60 -1.51
C ILE A 212 1.13 11.60 -0.36
N THR A 213 2.08 11.85 0.55
CA THR A 213 2.17 11.13 1.82
C THR A 213 2.06 12.10 2.98
N VAL A 214 1.22 11.76 3.97
CA VAL A 214 0.97 12.59 5.14
C VAL A 214 1.76 12.07 6.35
N HIS A 215 2.31 12.99 7.13
CA HIS A 215 2.81 12.73 8.47
C HIS A 215 1.85 13.34 9.50
N HIS A 216 0.97 12.50 10.05
CA HIS A 216 -0.16 12.95 10.86
C HIS A 216 0.26 13.64 12.17
N ALA A 217 1.30 13.16 12.85
CA ALA A 217 1.75 13.74 14.12
C ALA A 217 2.23 15.20 14.01
N SER A 218 2.72 15.63 12.84
CA SER A 218 3.13 17.03 12.60
C SER A 218 2.20 17.79 11.68
N ALA A 219 1.14 17.14 11.18
CA ALA A 219 0.24 17.65 10.14
C ALA A 219 1.00 18.23 8.92
N LYS A 220 2.14 17.63 8.57
CA LYS A 220 2.91 17.95 7.35
C LYS A 220 2.70 16.87 6.32
N PHE A 221 3.03 17.16 5.05
CA PHE A 221 2.95 16.16 4.00
C PHE A 221 4.02 16.37 2.94
N LEU A 222 4.34 15.29 2.24
CA LEU A 222 5.26 15.25 1.11
C LEU A 222 4.49 15.14 -0.20
N THR A 223 5.04 15.70 -1.25
CA THR A 223 4.61 15.49 -2.64
C THR A 223 5.73 14.86 -3.45
N ALA A 224 5.40 13.92 -4.32
CA ALA A 224 6.29 13.41 -5.36
C ALA A 224 5.80 13.91 -6.72
N SER A 225 6.67 14.52 -7.52
CA SER A 225 6.29 15.16 -8.78
C SER A 225 7.07 14.65 -9.98
N SER A 226 6.43 14.73 -11.15
CA SER A 226 7.05 14.44 -12.44
C SER A 226 8.16 15.42 -12.83
N ASP A 227 8.26 16.56 -12.16
CA ASP A 227 9.35 17.53 -12.33
C ASP A 227 10.69 17.10 -11.69
N GLY A 228 10.73 15.92 -11.06
CA GLY A 228 11.94 15.40 -10.44
C GLY A 228 12.16 15.86 -8.99
N ARG A 229 11.21 16.59 -8.40
CA ARG A 229 11.33 17.18 -7.06
C ARG A 229 10.38 16.57 -6.05
N VAL A 230 10.78 16.65 -4.78
CA VAL A 230 9.96 16.32 -3.61
C VAL A 230 9.74 17.58 -2.78
N GLY A 231 8.47 17.92 -2.56
CA GLY A 231 8.08 19.09 -1.77
C GLY A 231 7.66 18.69 -0.35
N LEU A 232 8.10 19.45 0.65
CA LEU A 232 7.58 19.39 2.02
C LEU A 232 6.63 20.56 2.26
N TRP A 233 5.44 20.27 2.79
CA TRP A 233 4.37 21.24 2.88
C TRP A 233 3.74 21.28 4.27
N THR A 234 3.09 22.41 4.54
CA THR A 234 2.17 22.56 5.67
C THR A 234 0.82 23.08 5.18
N PRO A 235 -0.29 22.56 5.71
CA PRO A 235 -1.64 23.01 5.40
C PRO A 235 -2.01 24.33 6.08
N SER A 236 -1.15 24.87 6.95
CA SER A 236 -1.42 26.09 7.73
C SER A 236 -1.16 27.35 6.93
N ARG A 237 -2.18 28.21 6.78
CA ARG A 237 -2.08 29.53 6.10
C ARG A 237 -0.99 30.44 6.68
N LYS A 238 -0.72 30.31 8.00
CA LYS A 238 0.24 31.12 8.75
C LYS A 238 1.66 30.59 8.63
N ALA A 239 1.84 29.27 8.62
CA ALA A 239 3.16 28.65 8.59
C ALA A 239 3.68 28.40 7.17
N ALA A 240 2.78 28.31 6.18
CA ALA A 240 3.17 28.13 4.79
C ALA A 240 3.84 29.42 4.24
N PRO A 241 5.02 29.33 3.61
CA PRO A 241 5.71 30.47 3.01
C PRO A 241 4.88 31.16 1.93
N ALA A 242 5.15 32.44 1.68
CA ALA A 242 4.53 33.15 0.56
C ALA A 242 4.93 32.49 -0.77
N TYR A 243 3.96 32.35 -1.68
CA TYR A 243 4.25 31.91 -3.04
C TYR A 243 4.60 33.14 -3.88
N GLU A 244 5.82 33.15 -4.42
CA GLU A 244 6.22 34.09 -5.46
C GLU A 244 6.21 33.33 -6.79
N PRO A 245 5.32 33.68 -7.72
CA PRO A 245 5.32 33.03 -9.02
C PRO A 245 6.63 33.31 -9.75
N GLU A 246 7.35 32.27 -10.16
CA GLU A 246 8.45 32.41 -11.10
C GLU A 246 7.91 33.09 -12.38
N GLU A 247 8.68 34.02 -12.95
CA GLU A 247 8.24 34.79 -14.11
C GLU A 247 7.75 33.86 -15.22
N PRO A 248 6.63 34.19 -15.90
CA PRO A 248 6.03 33.29 -16.86
C PRO A 248 7.00 33.03 -18.01
N SER A 249 7.54 31.81 -18.08
CA SER A 249 8.24 31.35 -19.27
C SER A 249 7.28 31.42 -20.47
N SER A 250 7.81 31.85 -21.61
CA SER A 250 7.07 32.15 -22.85
C SER A 250 6.23 31.00 -23.44
N ARG A 251 6.22 29.82 -22.81
CA ARG A 251 5.46 28.62 -23.22
C ARG A 251 4.06 28.50 -22.59
N ALA A 252 3.69 29.35 -21.63
CA ALA A 252 2.39 29.26 -20.93
C ALA A 252 1.22 30.00 -21.62
N ALA A 253 1.40 30.47 -22.86
CA ALA A 253 0.42 31.30 -23.56
C ALA A 253 -0.51 30.48 -24.48
N SER A 254 -1.37 29.60 -23.96
CA SER A 254 -2.54 29.13 -24.76
C SER A 254 -3.68 28.41 -24.02
N SER A 255 -3.73 28.31 -22.68
CA SER A 255 -4.93 27.77 -22.03
C SER A 255 -5.84 28.88 -21.50
N LYS A 256 -7.07 28.96 -22.01
CA LYS A 256 -8.14 29.77 -21.40
C LYS A 256 -8.37 29.24 -19.99
N ARG A 257 -7.77 29.90 -18.98
CA ARG A 257 -8.01 29.60 -17.56
C ARG A 257 -9.51 29.78 -17.26
N VAL A 258 -10.16 28.71 -16.79
CA VAL A 258 -11.51 28.80 -16.23
C VAL A 258 -11.48 29.80 -15.09
N LYS A 259 -12.33 30.83 -15.16
CA LYS A 259 -12.43 31.83 -14.10
C LYS A 259 -13.12 31.19 -12.90
N SER A 260 -12.40 31.06 -11.79
CA SER A 260 -12.97 30.66 -10.51
C SER A 260 -13.66 31.84 -9.85
N SER A 261 -14.86 31.61 -9.31
CA SER A 261 -15.58 32.55 -8.44
C SER A 261 -14.92 32.69 -7.07
N VAL A 262 -14.14 31.69 -6.65
CA VAL A 262 -13.40 31.66 -5.38
C VAL A 262 -11.93 32.00 -5.62
N LYS A 263 -11.42 33.02 -4.92
CA LYS A 263 -9.98 33.35 -4.88
C LYS A 263 -9.34 32.69 -3.67
N LEU A 264 -8.60 31.61 -3.91
CA LEU A 264 -7.82 30.95 -2.87
C LEU A 264 -6.50 31.67 -2.62
N GLN A 265 -6.05 31.64 -1.37
CA GLN A 265 -4.74 32.13 -1.01
C GLN A 265 -3.68 31.15 -1.52
N GLN A 266 -2.67 31.68 -2.22
CA GLN A 266 -1.56 30.90 -2.75
C GLN A 266 -0.36 30.93 -1.80
N ARG A 267 0.22 29.76 -1.53
CA ARG A 267 1.38 29.59 -0.65
C ARG A 267 2.39 28.59 -1.23
N GLY A 268 3.64 28.74 -0.83
CA GLY A 268 4.77 27.93 -1.27
C GLY A 268 5.06 26.74 -0.34
N PRO A 269 6.07 25.93 -0.70
CA PRO A 269 6.52 24.78 0.09
C PRO A 269 7.44 25.24 1.23
N LEU A 270 7.55 24.43 2.28
CA LEU A 270 8.56 24.61 3.33
C LEU A 270 9.97 24.25 2.84
N ALA A 271 10.06 23.20 2.02
CA ALA A 271 11.29 22.74 1.40
C ALA A 271 10.99 22.12 0.04
N MET A 272 11.95 22.18 -0.88
CA MET A 272 11.82 21.63 -2.22
C MET A 272 13.14 20.96 -2.63
N ALA A 273 13.23 19.65 -2.43
CA ALA A 273 14.42 18.87 -2.75
C ALA A 273 14.39 18.42 -4.21
N ALA A 274 15.46 18.70 -4.97
CA ALA A 274 15.66 18.14 -6.30
C ALA A 274 16.24 16.72 -6.17
N VAL A 275 15.47 15.72 -6.59
CA VAL A 275 15.76 14.30 -6.31
C VAL A 275 16.31 13.60 -7.54
N SER A 276 15.68 13.78 -8.70
CA SER A 276 16.00 13.07 -9.95
C SER A 276 15.76 13.98 -11.15
N ASP A 277 16.38 13.63 -12.29
CA ASP A 277 16.08 14.21 -13.60
C ASP A 277 14.88 13.51 -14.28
N LYS A 278 14.39 12.43 -13.67
CA LYS A 278 13.21 11.66 -14.10
C LYS A 278 12.06 11.87 -13.12
N PRO A 279 10.80 11.58 -13.53
CA PRO A 279 9.66 11.70 -12.65
C PRO A 279 9.84 10.94 -11.32
N VAL A 280 9.65 11.65 -10.20
CA VAL A 280 9.53 11.04 -8.88
C VAL A 280 8.12 10.47 -8.77
N THR A 281 8.01 9.19 -8.42
CA THR A 281 6.75 8.45 -8.43
C THR A 281 6.09 8.37 -7.07
N ALA A 282 6.89 8.25 -6.00
CA ALA A 282 6.38 8.26 -4.63
C ALA A 282 7.41 8.89 -3.69
N ALA A 283 6.92 9.50 -2.61
CA ALA A 283 7.75 10.03 -1.54
C ALA A 283 7.06 9.75 -0.20
N ILE A 284 7.78 9.12 0.73
CA ILE A 284 7.26 8.71 2.04
C ILE A 284 8.18 9.22 3.15
N PHE A 285 7.60 9.48 4.32
CA PHE A 285 8.39 9.79 5.52
C PHE A 285 9.08 8.53 6.06
N HIS A 286 10.22 8.72 6.72
CA HIS A 286 10.77 7.67 7.55
C HIS A 286 9.81 7.37 8.71
N PRO A 287 9.44 6.10 8.98
CA PRO A 287 8.41 5.76 9.97
C PRO A 287 8.65 6.33 11.37
N SER A 288 9.91 6.41 11.80
CA SER A 288 10.29 6.93 13.12
C SER A 288 10.87 8.35 13.12
N ASP A 289 11.20 8.93 11.96
CA ASP A 289 11.91 10.21 11.88
C ASP A 289 11.33 11.11 10.79
N ALA A 290 10.52 12.08 11.20
CA ALA A 290 9.87 13.01 10.27
C ALA A 290 10.84 13.97 9.54
N SER A 291 12.12 13.99 9.89
CA SER A 291 13.15 14.77 9.19
C SER A 291 13.72 14.07 7.97
N VAL A 292 13.50 12.76 7.84
CA VAL A 292 14.00 11.94 6.73
C VAL A 292 12.85 11.50 5.83
N ALA A 293 13.07 11.54 4.53
CA ALA A 293 12.14 11.02 3.53
C ALA A 293 12.83 10.02 2.59
N TYR A 294 12.05 9.06 2.10
CA TYR A 294 12.43 8.17 1.02
C TYR A 294 11.65 8.53 -0.23
N ALA A 295 12.32 8.63 -1.37
CA ALA A 295 11.70 8.96 -2.65
C ALA A 295 12.08 7.93 -3.71
N SER A 296 11.09 7.42 -4.44
CA SER A 296 11.30 6.55 -5.59
C SER A 296 11.12 7.32 -6.89
N ALA A 297 11.93 7.01 -7.89
CA ALA A 297 11.85 7.65 -9.19
C ALA A 297 11.84 6.66 -10.37
N MET A 298 11.41 7.17 -11.52
CA MET A 298 11.36 6.45 -12.80
C MET A 298 12.74 6.05 -13.34
N ASP A 299 13.82 6.62 -12.80
CA ASP A 299 15.19 6.17 -13.08
C ASP A 299 15.54 4.84 -12.37
N GLY A 300 14.61 4.28 -11.57
CA GLY A 300 14.83 3.07 -10.78
C GLY A 300 15.51 3.31 -9.44
N SER A 301 15.73 4.58 -9.06
CA SER A 301 16.40 4.91 -7.80
C SER A 301 15.43 5.05 -6.63
N VAL A 302 15.91 4.68 -5.45
CA VAL A 302 15.34 5.04 -4.15
C VAL A 302 16.36 5.93 -3.46
N ARG A 303 15.99 7.18 -3.19
CA ARG A 303 16.86 8.17 -2.55
C ARG A 303 16.37 8.47 -1.15
N THR A 304 17.30 8.58 -0.21
CA THR A 304 17.05 9.06 1.15
C THR A 304 17.39 10.54 1.21
N ILE A 305 16.46 11.36 1.67
CA ILE A 305 16.53 12.81 1.67
C ILE A 305 16.45 13.30 3.11
N ASP A 306 17.36 14.17 3.49
CA ASP A 306 17.21 14.98 4.70
C ASP A 306 16.38 16.21 4.35
N LEU A 307 15.17 16.29 4.91
CA LEU A 307 14.21 17.36 4.65
C LEU A 307 14.63 18.70 5.26
N THR A 308 15.52 18.70 6.24
CA THR A 308 16.03 19.91 6.89
C THR A 308 17.07 20.59 5.99
N THR A 309 18.00 19.82 5.45
CA THR A 309 19.07 20.33 4.59
C THR A 309 18.74 20.28 3.10
N GLN A 310 17.66 19.58 2.72
CA GLN A 310 17.22 19.35 1.33
C GLN A 310 18.25 18.57 0.51
N LYS A 311 19.14 17.83 1.17
CA LYS A 311 20.20 17.05 0.53
C LYS A 311 19.84 15.58 0.43
N ILE A 312 20.32 14.96 -0.64
CA ILE A 312 20.27 13.51 -0.82
C ILE A 312 21.39 12.90 0.04
N VAL A 313 21.03 12.08 1.02
CA VAL A 313 21.95 11.40 1.95
C VAL A 313 22.44 10.09 1.34
N SER A 314 21.54 9.33 0.72
CA SER A 314 21.84 8.03 0.12
C SER A 314 21.04 7.84 -1.17
N SER A 315 21.59 7.07 -2.10
CA SER A 315 20.94 6.70 -3.36
C SER A 315 21.18 5.23 -3.63
N LEU A 316 20.09 4.48 -3.76
CA LEU A 316 20.09 3.08 -4.17
C LEU A 316 19.47 2.96 -5.55
N THR A 317 20.07 2.16 -6.41
CA THR A 317 19.56 1.94 -7.77
C THR A 317 19.11 0.51 -7.92
N THR A 318 17.85 0.34 -8.29
CA THR A 318 17.26 -0.96 -8.62
C THR A 318 17.36 -1.22 -10.13
N MET A 319 17.09 -2.46 -10.55
CA MET A 319 17.18 -2.86 -11.96
C MET A 319 16.09 -2.27 -12.86
N HIS A 320 14.98 -1.81 -12.29
CA HIS A 320 13.80 -1.41 -13.05
C HIS A 320 13.17 -0.13 -12.48
N PRO A 321 12.50 0.68 -13.31
CA PRO A 321 11.74 1.85 -12.85
C PRO A 321 10.71 1.51 -11.76
N LEU A 322 10.59 2.41 -10.79
CA LEU A 322 9.72 2.25 -9.62
C LEU A 322 8.45 3.08 -9.76
N ARG A 323 7.29 2.50 -9.44
CA ARG A 323 5.96 3.14 -9.51
C ARG A 323 5.39 3.50 -8.15
N SER A 324 5.68 2.71 -7.14
CA SER A 324 5.19 2.91 -5.77
C SER A 324 6.26 2.59 -4.75
N LEU A 325 6.15 3.20 -3.58
CA LEU A 325 7.05 3.00 -2.45
C LEU A 325 6.25 3.06 -1.15
N THR A 326 6.44 2.08 -0.27
CA THR A 326 5.90 2.12 1.09
C THR A 326 6.92 1.59 2.08
N ALA A 327 6.92 2.13 3.29
CA ALA A 327 7.62 1.52 4.41
C ALA A 327 6.78 0.38 4.98
N LEU A 328 7.42 -0.69 5.42
CA LEU A 328 6.76 -1.75 6.16
C LEU A 328 6.59 -1.34 7.63
N THR A 329 5.51 -1.79 8.25
CA THR A 329 5.23 -1.53 9.66
C THR A 329 6.28 -2.23 10.54
N ASN A 330 6.84 -1.52 11.52
CA ASN A 330 7.85 -2.04 12.47
C ASN A 330 9.12 -2.65 11.84
N SER A 331 9.35 -2.44 10.55
CA SER A 331 10.50 -2.98 9.83
C SER A 331 11.29 -1.86 9.14
N PRO A 332 12.63 -1.94 9.08
CA PRO A 332 13.44 -0.94 8.38
C PRO A 332 13.35 -1.07 6.85
N LEU A 333 12.59 -2.05 6.35
CA LEU A 333 12.49 -2.36 4.93
C LEU A 333 11.44 -1.50 4.23
N LEU A 334 11.73 -1.19 2.97
CA LEU A 334 10.83 -0.52 2.04
C LEU A 334 10.37 -1.52 0.99
N ALA A 335 9.08 -1.48 0.64
CA ALA A 335 8.54 -2.22 -0.49
C ALA A 335 8.37 -1.26 -1.68
N ALA A 336 9.02 -1.58 -2.80
CA ALA A 336 8.96 -0.78 -4.02
C ALA A 336 8.31 -1.56 -5.17
N GLY A 337 7.22 -1.04 -5.72
CA GLY A 337 6.53 -1.63 -6.88
C GLY A 337 7.25 -1.26 -8.17
N THR A 338 7.52 -2.24 -9.04
CA THR A 338 8.29 -2.04 -10.27
C THR A 338 7.41 -2.08 -11.53
N THR A 339 7.92 -1.53 -12.63
CA THR A 339 7.36 -1.76 -13.98
C THR A 339 7.63 -3.17 -14.52
N ALA A 340 8.51 -3.93 -13.87
CA ALA A 340 8.87 -5.30 -14.24
C ALA A 340 8.02 -6.37 -13.53
N ARG A 341 6.81 -6.00 -13.10
CA ARG A 341 5.76 -6.90 -12.58
C ARG A 341 6.09 -7.62 -11.28
N HIS A 342 7.02 -7.05 -10.51
CA HIS A 342 7.39 -7.55 -9.19
C HIS A 342 7.52 -6.40 -8.20
N ILE A 343 7.54 -6.73 -6.92
CA ILE A 343 7.83 -5.81 -5.83
C ILE A 343 9.22 -6.17 -5.30
N THR A 344 10.03 -5.18 -5.01
CA THR A 344 11.36 -5.38 -4.44
C THR A 344 11.38 -4.83 -3.02
N LEU A 345 11.82 -5.64 -2.07
CA LEU A 345 12.12 -5.18 -0.71
C LEU A 345 13.55 -4.67 -0.64
N ILE A 346 13.72 -3.47 -0.09
CA ILE A 346 14.98 -2.73 -0.07
C ILE A 346 15.24 -2.29 1.37
N ASP A 347 16.47 -2.47 1.87
CA ASP A 347 16.92 -1.78 3.08
C ASP A 347 17.64 -0.49 2.66
N PRO A 348 17.11 0.70 2.96
CA PRO A 348 17.68 1.98 2.54
C PRO A 348 19.07 2.25 3.15
N ARG A 349 19.48 1.49 4.17
CA ARG A 349 20.77 1.62 4.87
C ARG A 349 21.85 0.73 4.29
N GLN A 350 21.50 -0.26 3.48
CA GLN A 350 22.47 -1.18 2.87
C GLN A 350 23.14 -0.56 1.65
N SER A 351 24.34 -1.05 1.31
CA SER A 351 25.08 -0.59 0.12
C SER A 351 24.45 -1.10 -1.17
N ALA A 352 24.64 -0.37 -2.27
CA ALA A 352 24.10 -0.68 -3.61
C ALA A 352 24.50 -2.06 -4.18
N ALA A 353 25.44 -2.77 -3.56
CA ALA A 353 25.83 -4.13 -3.95
C ALA A 353 24.77 -5.20 -3.60
N THR A 354 23.84 -4.92 -2.67
CA THR A 354 22.75 -5.82 -2.30
C THR A 354 21.46 -5.01 -2.18
N THR A 355 21.05 -4.36 -3.27
CA THR A 355 19.89 -3.47 -3.27
C THR A 355 18.56 -4.19 -2.97
N SER A 356 18.42 -5.46 -3.36
CA SER A 356 17.20 -6.24 -3.15
C SER A 356 17.39 -7.29 -2.05
N VAL A 357 16.70 -7.11 -0.93
CA VAL A 357 16.64 -8.09 0.17
C VAL A 357 15.74 -9.27 -0.20
N MET A 358 14.63 -8.98 -0.88
CA MET A 358 13.65 -9.97 -1.33
C MET A 358 12.89 -9.45 -2.54
N THR A 359 12.46 -10.35 -3.43
CA THR A 359 11.59 -10.02 -4.57
C THR A 359 10.26 -10.75 -4.45
N LEU A 360 9.14 -10.07 -4.68
CA LEU A 360 7.81 -10.66 -4.71
C LEU A 360 7.32 -10.73 -6.15
N ARG A 361 7.14 -11.95 -6.65
CA ARG A 361 6.78 -12.21 -8.04
C ARG A 361 5.40 -12.84 -8.15
N GLY A 362 4.68 -12.45 -9.19
CA GLY A 362 3.41 -13.07 -9.54
C GLY A 362 2.54 -12.20 -10.43
N HIS A 363 2.60 -10.87 -10.25
CA HIS A 363 1.84 -9.94 -11.07
C HIS A 363 2.19 -10.08 -12.56
N LEU A 364 1.22 -9.75 -13.42
CA LEU A 364 1.35 -9.81 -14.88
C LEU A 364 1.49 -8.41 -15.50
N GLY A 365 1.31 -7.35 -14.72
CA GLY A 365 1.38 -5.94 -15.12
C GLY A 365 2.19 -5.10 -14.15
N TRP A 366 2.24 -3.79 -14.37
CA TRP A 366 2.95 -2.85 -13.50
C TRP A 366 2.33 -2.81 -12.11
N VAL A 367 3.18 -2.78 -11.08
CA VAL A 367 2.71 -2.68 -9.69
C VAL A 367 2.58 -1.20 -9.33
N GLU A 368 1.37 -0.67 -9.49
CA GLU A 368 1.10 0.75 -9.36
C GLU A 368 0.97 1.20 -7.91
N SER A 369 0.55 0.31 -7.01
CA SER A 369 0.32 0.65 -5.61
C SER A 369 0.65 -0.51 -4.69
N VAL A 370 1.22 -0.22 -3.52
CA VAL A 370 1.52 -1.19 -2.46
C VAL A 370 1.11 -0.56 -1.13
N SER A 371 0.43 -1.33 -0.28
CA SER A 371 0.03 -0.93 1.07
C SER A 371 0.41 -2.03 2.06
N PRO A 372 1.05 -1.71 3.20
CA PRO A 372 1.26 -2.69 4.27
C PRO A 372 -0.07 -3.10 4.88
N GLY A 373 -0.12 -4.29 5.45
CA GLY A 373 -1.24 -4.76 6.27
C GLY A 373 -1.27 -4.03 7.62
N PRO A 374 -2.46 -3.84 8.21
CA PRO A 374 -2.61 -3.14 9.49
C PRO A 374 -2.25 -4.02 10.70
N ASP A 375 -2.48 -5.33 10.60
CA ASP A 375 -2.44 -6.23 11.76
C ASP A 375 -1.05 -6.78 12.04
N ASN A 376 -0.21 -6.89 11.01
CA ASN A 376 1.09 -7.55 11.13
C ASN A 376 2.16 -6.89 10.24
N GLU A 377 3.43 -7.14 10.57
CA GLU A 377 4.60 -6.54 9.89
C GLU A 377 4.99 -7.23 8.57
N TYR A 378 4.42 -8.41 8.31
CA TYR A 378 4.82 -9.30 7.23
C TYR A 378 3.78 -9.41 6.11
N SER A 379 2.60 -8.82 6.25
CA SER A 379 1.56 -8.80 5.23
C SER A 379 1.60 -7.50 4.45
N LEU A 380 1.42 -7.60 3.14
CA LEU A 380 1.18 -6.45 2.28
C LEU A 380 0.13 -6.79 1.23
N VAL A 381 -0.50 -5.75 0.71
CA VAL A 381 -1.32 -5.83 -0.50
C VAL A 381 -0.70 -4.98 -1.59
N SER A 382 -0.76 -5.46 -2.82
CA SER A 382 -0.36 -4.69 -4.00
C SER A 382 -1.46 -4.65 -5.03
N GLY A 383 -1.63 -3.49 -5.66
CA GLY A 383 -2.52 -3.24 -6.78
C GLY A 383 -1.72 -3.13 -8.07
N SER A 384 -2.18 -3.81 -9.12
CA SER A 384 -1.47 -3.91 -10.39
C SER A 384 -2.35 -3.58 -11.58
N TRP A 385 -1.71 -3.22 -12.67
CA TRP A 385 -2.36 -3.06 -13.97
C TRP A 385 -2.89 -4.37 -14.53
N ASP A 386 -2.50 -5.54 -13.98
CA ASP A 386 -3.10 -6.83 -14.35
C ASP A 386 -4.54 -7.04 -13.84
N SER A 387 -5.16 -6.00 -13.29
CA SER A 387 -6.52 -6.02 -12.75
C SER A 387 -6.70 -6.90 -11.51
N THR A 388 -5.62 -7.15 -10.77
CA THR A 388 -5.66 -7.88 -9.51
C THR A 388 -5.04 -7.07 -8.38
N CYS A 389 -5.60 -7.24 -7.18
CA CYS A 389 -4.89 -6.98 -5.94
C CYS A 389 -4.33 -8.30 -5.41
N ARG A 390 -3.11 -8.31 -4.89
CA ARG A 390 -2.48 -9.53 -4.36
C ARG A 390 -2.03 -9.31 -2.93
N ILE A 391 -2.31 -10.29 -2.08
CA ILE A 391 -1.86 -10.34 -0.69
C ILE A 391 -0.62 -11.21 -0.61
N TRP A 392 0.40 -10.70 0.05
CA TRP A 392 1.67 -11.37 0.24
C TRP A 392 1.98 -11.55 1.72
N ASP A 393 2.70 -12.62 2.03
CA ASP A 393 3.26 -12.87 3.36
C ASP A 393 4.78 -13.02 3.22
N LEU A 394 5.51 -12.06 3.79
CA LEU A 394 6.97 -11.96 3.72
C LEU A 394 7.70 -13.08 4.46
N ARG A 395 6.99 -13.88 5.27
CA ARG A 395 7.56 -15.07 5.92
C ARG A 395 7.74 -16.22 4.94
N SER A 396 6.96 -16.24 3.85
CA SER A 396 7.03 -17.28 2.83
C SER A 396 8.12 -16.97 1.81
N VAL A 397 9.30 -17.55 1.99
CA VAL A 397 10.50 -17.27 1.20
C VAL A 397 11.09 -18.55 0.65
N ARG A 398 11.41 -18.54 -0.65
CA ARG A 398 12.23 -19.56 -1.31
C ARG A 398 13.46 -18.95 -1.96
N ALA A 399 14.38 -19.83 -2.36
CA ALA A 399 15.47 -19.44 -3.25
C ALA A 399 14.92 -19.12 -4.65
N GLY A 400 15.32 -17.97 -5.20
CA GLY A 400 15.01 -17.58 -6.57
C GLY A 400 15.69 -18.49 -7.59
N THR A 401 15.01 -18.79 -8.68
CA THR A 401 15.59 -19.53 -9.80
C THR A 401 16.59 -18.66 -10.57
N LYS A 402 17.38 -19.27 -11.47
CA LYS A 402 18.33 -18.51 -12.31
C LYS A 402 17.63 -17.47 -13.19
N GLU A 403 16.43 -17.77 -13.67
CA GLU A 403 15.61 -16.85 -14.48
C GLU A 403 15.11 -15.66 -13.67
N GLU A 404 14.94 -15.83 -12.36
CA GLU A 404 14.48 -14.78 -11.44
C GLU A 404 15.62 -13.87 -10.96
N GLY A 405 16.87 -14.16 -11.34
CA GLY A 405 18.07 -13.45 -10.90
C GLY A 405 18.69 -13.99 -9.60
N GLY A 406 18.20 -15.13 -9.09
CA GLY A 406 18.62 -15.69 -7.80
C GLY A 406 18.11 -14.88 -6.60
N GLY A 407 18.75 -15.06 -5.43
CA GLY A 407 18.39 -14.36 -4.19
C GLY A 407 17.17 -14.93 -3.47
N ARG A 408 16.57 -14.12 -2.59
CA ARG A 408 15.36 -14.48 -1.84
C ARG A 408 14.13 -14.01 -2.61
N VAL A 409 13.22 -14.94 -2.89
CA VAL A 409 11.96 -14.65 -3.58
C VAL A 409 10.81 -15.05 -2.67
N CYS A 410 9.80 -14.19 -2.54
CA CYS A 410 8.56 -14.55 -1.87
C CYS A 410 7.95 -15.71 -2.65
N ASP A 411 7.75 -16.83 -1.96
CA ASP A 411 7.47 -18.12 -2.57
C ASP A 411 6.27 -18.03 -3.50
N GLU A 412 5.14 -17.54 -2.97
CA GLU A 412 3.92 -17.34 -3.73
C GLU A 412 3.04 -16.23 -3.13
N VAL A 413 1.97 -15.91 -3.86
CA VAL A 413 0.89 -15.02 -3.44
C VAL A 413 -0.06 -15.80 -2.54
N VAL A 414 -0.42 -15.23 -1.38
CA VAL A 414 -1.35 -15.87 -0.43
C VAL A 414 -2.76 -15.85 -1.00
N TYR A 415 -3.23 -14.67 -1.43
CA TYR A 415 -4.53 -14.49 -2.06
C TYR A 415 -4.46 -13.52 -3.23
N THR A 416 -5.21 -13.83 -4.29
CA THR A 416 -5.42 -12.94 -5.44
C THR A 416 -6.87 -12.48 -5.44
N ILE A 417 -7.06 -11.17 -5.39
CA ILE A 417 -8.35 -10.50 -5.43
C ILE A 417 -8.54 -9.95 -6.86
N PRO A 418 -9.42 -10.56 -7.68
CA PRO A 418 -9.74 -10.00 -8.99
C PRO A 418 -10.66 -8.78 -8.87
N ARG A 419 -10.75 -7.97 -9.92
CA ARG A 419 -11.85 -7.00 -10.07
C ARG A 419 -13.16 -7.75 -10.27
N GLU A 420 -14.16 -7.47 -9.44
CA GLU A 420 -15.47 -8.14 -9.50
C GLU A 420 -16.17 -7.86 -10.85
N THR A 421 -15.94 -6.68 -11.42
CA THR A 421 -16.40 -6.29 -12.76
C THR A 421 -15.91 -7.19 -13.90
N MET A 422 -14.83 -7.94 -13.69
CA MET A 422 -14.19 -8.79 -14.70
C MET A 422 -14.15 -10.27 -14.33
N LYS A 423 -14.92 -10.68 -13.33
CA LYS A 423 -14.97 -12.09 -12.87
C LYS A 423 -15.35 -13.07 -13.98
N ASP A 424 -16.25 -12.66 -14.88
CA ASP A 424 -16.73 -13.48 -16.00
C ASP A 424 -16.02 -13.14 -17.33
N ALA A 425 -15.15 -12.12 -17.34
CA ALA A 425 -14.44 -11.68 -18.53
C ALA A 425 -13.11 -12.42 -18.67
N LYS A 426 -12.71 -12.72 -19.91
CA LYS A 426 -11.36 -13.23 -20.17
C LYS A 426 -10.34 -12.16 -19.77
N VAL A 427 -9.58 -12.42 -18.71
CA VAL A 427 -8.50 -11.53 -18.24
C VAL A 427 -7.60 -11.18 -19.41
N ARG A 428 -7.57 -9.91 -19.77
CA ARG A 428 -6.73 -9.44 -20.86
C ARG A 428 -5.30 -9.26 -20.36
N PRO A 429 -4.27 -9.73 -21.08
CA PRO A 429 -2.88 -9.58 -20.64
C PRO A 429 -2.42 -8.14 -20.44
N ASP A 430 -3.07 -7.18 -21.12
CA ASP A 430 -2.82 -5.74 -21.01
C ASP A 430 -3.60 -5.07 -19.85
N GLY A 431 -4.49 -5.81 -19.18
CA GLY A 431 -5.34 -5.31 -18.09
C GLY A 431 -6.34 -4.22 -18.49
N ASN A 432 -6.58 -4.06 -19.79
CA ASN A 432 -7.36 -2.97 -20.32
C ASN A 432 -8.82 -3.06 -19.86
N GLY A 433 -9.28 -2.03 -19.14
CA GLY A 433 -10.63 -1.95 -18.58
C GLY A 433 -10.74 -2.22 -17.07
N GLY A 434 -9.67 -2.61 -16.37
CA GLY A 434 -9.73 -2.72 -14.91
C GLY A 434 -8.39 -2.73 -14.19
N LYS A 435 -7.41 -1.97 -14.71
CA LYS A 435 -6.18 -1.65 -14.00
C LYS A 435 -6.50 -1.11 -12.60
N VAL A 436 -5.83 -1.64 -11.59
CA VAL A 436 -5.86 -1.09 -10.24
C VAL A 436 -4.84 0.04 -10.17
N LEU A 437 -5.30 1.24 -9.86
CA LEU A 437 -4.46 2.44 -9.76
C LEU A 437 -4.03 2.70 -8.32
N ARG A 438 -4.88 2.36 -7.34
CA ARG A 438 -4.54 2.47 -5.92
C ARG A 438 -5.17 1.36 -5.09
N VAL A 439 -4.42 0.90 -4.09
CA VAL A 439 -4.92 0.02 -3.03
C VAL A 439 -4.54 0.57 -1.65
N LYS A 440 -5.43 0.39 -0.68
CA LYS A 440 -5.20 0.69 0.74
C LYS A 440 -5.73 -0.47 1.58
N TRP A 441 -4.93 -0.93 2.54
CA TRP A 441 -5.37 -1.92 3.52
C TRP A 441 -5.53 -1.24 4.88
N ASP A 442 -6.73 -1.33 5.42
CA ASP A 442 -7.13 -0.80 6.72
C ASP A 442 -7.78 -1.92 7.55
N ALA A 443 -7.65 -1.87 8.88
CA ALA A 443 -8.14 -2.95 9.75
C ALA A 443 -9.67 -3.03 9.75
N SER A 444 -10.35 -1.88 9.64
CA SER A 444 -11.81 -1.83 9.68
C SER A 444 -12.42 -1.87 8.28
N TRP A 445 -11.83 -1.17 7.30
CA TRP A 445 -12.29 -1.21 5.91
C TRP A 445 -11.90 -2.47 5.16
N GLY A 446 -10.88 -3.20 5.63
CA GLY A 446 -10.24 -4.24 4.86
C GLY A 446 -9.43 -3.63 3.71
N ILE A 447 -9.46 -4.30 2.57
CA ILE A 447 -8.72 -3.89 1.37
C ILE A 447 -9.64 -3.08 0.47
N VAL A 448 -9.29 -1.82 0.26
CA VAL A 448 -9.98 -0.88 -0.60
C VAL A 448 -9.15 -0.64 -1.85
N SER A 449 -9.74 -0.80 -3.04
CA SER A 449 -9.02 -0.65 -4.30
C SER A 449 -9.79 0.15 -5.35
N GLY A 450 -9.15 1.15 -5.95
CA GLY A 450 -9.70 1.99 -7.02
C GLY A 450 -8.96 1.82 -8.34
N GLY A 451 -9.65 1.99 -9.46
CA GLY A 451 -9.05 1.77 -10.78
C GLY A 451 -9.82 2.27 -12.00
N GLU A 452 -9.41 1.75 -13.16
CA GLU A 452 -9.91 2.06 -14.52
C GLU A 452 -11.36 1.63 -14.75
N ASP A 453 -11.86 0.66 -13.98
CA ASP A 453 -13.24 0.17 -14.06
C ASP A 453 -14.26 1.11 -13.38
N ARG A 454 -13.80 2.28 -12.90
CA ARG A 454 -14.63 3.34 -12.29
C ARG A 454 -15.31 2.90 -10.99
N GLN A 455 -14.71 1.95 -10.27
CA GLN A 455 -15.23 1.49 -9.00
C GLN A 455 -14.18 1.56 -7.90
N VAL A 456 -14.62 1.91 -6.70
CA VAL A 456 -13.89 1.57 -5.48
C VAL A 456 -14.43 0.24 -4.99
N GLN A 457 -13.64 -0.82 -5.09
CA GLN A 457 -13.99 -2.16 -4.64
C GLN A 457 -13.46 -2.37 -3.22
N ILE A 458 -14.32 -2.91 -2.36
CA ILE A 458 -14.03 -3.19 -0.95
C ILE A 458 -14.03 -4.70 -0.75
N ASN A 459 -12.94 -5.20 -0.20
CA ASN A 459 -12.76 -6.60 0.15
C ASN A 459 -12.42 -6.72 1.63
N LYS A 460 -13.28 -7.39 2.41
CA LYS A 460 -13.00 -7.68 3.81
C LYS A 460 -12.12 -8.90 3.92
N VAL A 461 -11.11 -8.80 4.78
CA VAL A 461 -10.37 -9.97 5.28
C VAL A 461 -11.22 -10.56 6.40
N GLY A 462 -11.53 -11.85 6.28
CA GLY A 462 -12.48 -12.54 7.15
C GLY A 462 -12.02 -12.71 8.59
#